data_AF-A0A938G9Y0-F1
#
_entry.id   AF-A0A938G9Y0-F1
#
_cell.length_a   1.000
_cell.length_b   1.000
_cell.length_c   1.000
_cell.angle_alpha   90.00
_cell.angle_beta   90.00
_cell.angle_gamma   90.00
#
_symmetry.space_group_name_H-M   'P 1'
#
loop_
_entity.id
_entity.type
_entity.pdbx_description
1 polymer ?
#
loop_
_entity_poly.entity_id
_entity_poly.type
_entity_poly.pdbx_seq_one_letter_code
_entity_poly.pdbx_strand_id
1 'polypeptide(L)'
;MATTQELDELTQHIRKVLPDQKAMSNLRTNPQANVVEFTWHARHFVVRPTLDVFELKGQTLLITGASMLIQAALRTKDKNTKVVEAVIETLHAAEDNMRANQDRGLALLVEIKKSLSKLAGK
;
A
#
# COMPACT_ATOMS: atom_id res chain seq x y z
N MET A 1 -7.50 -15.17 -18.04
CA MET A 1 -6.49 -14.10 -18.22
C MET A 1 -7.25 -12.79 -18.19
N ALA A 2 -6.79 -11.81 -17.42
CA ALA A 2 -7.48 -10.54 -17.36
C ALA A 2 -7.23 -9.71 -18.61
N THR A 3 -8.19 -8.87 -18.99
CA THR A 3 -8.15 -8.08 -20.23
C THR A 3 -7.47 -6.73 -19.99
N THR A 4 -6.97 -6.07 -21.05
CA THR A 4 -6.43 -4.69 -20.95
C THR A 4 -7.47 -3.72 -20.36
N GLN A 5 -8.74 -3.92 -20.70
CA GLN A 5 -9.85 -3.13 -20.16
C GLN A 5 -9.98 -3.28 -18.63
N GLU A 6 -9.82 -4.49 -18.09
CA GLU A 6 -9.83 -4.73 -16.64
C GLU A 6 -8.64 -4.06 -15.92
N LEU A 7 -7.47 -3.98 -16.58
CA LEU A 7 -6.30 -3.29 -16.03
C LEU A 7 -6.47 -1.76 -16.03
N ASP A 8 -7.16 -1.22 -17.04
CA ASP A 8 -7.50 0.21 -17.08
C ASP A 8 -8.54 0.55 -16.01
N GLU A 9 -9.55 -0.31 -15.81
CA GLU A 9 -10.52 -0.17 -14.72
C GLU A 9 -9.83 -0.21 -13.34
N LEU A 10 -8.88 -1.13 -13.14
CA LEU A 10 -8.07 -1.20 -11.94
C LEU A 10 -7.24 0.08 -11.74
N THR A 11 -6.64 0.61 -12.81
CA THR A 11 -5.88 1.86 -12.78
C THR A 11 -6.75 3.04 -12.31
N GLN A 12 -7.98 3.14 -12.83
CA GLN A 12 -8.94 4.16 -12.40
C GLN A 12 -9.38 3.98 -10.94
N HIS A 13 -9.59 2.73 -10.52
CA HIS A 13 -9.93 2.40 -9.14
C HIS A 13 -8.81 2.81 -8.17
N ILE A 14 -7.56 2.50 -8.50
CA ILE A 14 -6.37 2.90 -7.71
C ILE A 14 -6.33 4.42 -7.55
N ARG A 15 -6.52 5.18 -8.63
CA ARG A 15 -6.58 6.66 -8.58
C ARG A 15 -7.71 7.16 -7.69
N LYS A 16 -8.87 6.51 -7.72
CA LYS A 16 -10.05 6.93 -6.96
C LYS A 16 -9.90 6.67 -5.45
N VAL A 17 -9.27 5.55 -5.10
CA VAL A 17 -9.17 5.07 -3.71
C VAL A 17 -7.99 5.68 -2.98
N LEU A 18 -6.82 5.76 -3.62
CA LEU A 18 -5.62 6.17 -2.92
C LEU A 18 -5.61 7.66 -2.59
N PRO A 19 -5.24 8.01 -1.35
CA PRO A 19 -5.03 9.40 -0.96
C PRO A 19 -3.91 10.05 -1.75
N ASP A 20 -4.02 11.37 -1.93
CA ASP A 20 -2.99 12.21 -2.51
C ASP A 20 -2.40 11.70 -3.84
N GLN A 21 -3.14 11.91 -4.92
CA GLN A 21 -2.68 11.57 -6.28
C GLN A 21 -1.37 12.27 -6.67
N LYS A 22 -0.98 13.37 -6.00
CA LYS A 22 0.29 14.06 -6.30
C LYS A 22 1.50 13.27 -5.81
N ALA A 23 1.34 12.44 -4.79
CA ALA A 23 2.37 11.53 -4.31
C ALA A 23 2.51 10.27 -5.18
N MET A 24 1.61 10.06 -6.16
CA MET A 24 1.61 8.92 -7.06
C MET A 24 2.40 9.23 -8.33
N SER A 25 3.34 8.35 -8.68
CA SER A 25 4.16 8.44 -9.89
C SER A 25 4.28 7.07 -10.55
N ASN A 26 4.70 7.04 -11.82
CA ASN A 26 4.95 5.80 -12.57
C ASN A 26 3.76 4.83 -12.61
N LEU A 27 2.53 5.32 -12.49
CA LEU A 27 1.31 4.51 -12.60
C LEU A 27 1.17 4.00 -14.04
N ARG A 28 1.36 2.69 -14.24
CA ARG A 28 1.34 2.04 -15.56
C ARG A 28 0.70 0.66 -15.50
N THR A 29 0.07 0.27 -16.59
CA THR A 29 -0.40 -1.11 -16.81
C THR A 29 0.73 -1.96 -17.38
N ASN A 30 0.81 -3.23 -16.97
CA ASN A 30 1.71 -4.23 -17.52
C ASN A 30 0.87 -5.44 -17.98
N PRO A 31 0.42 -5.46 -19.24
CA PRO A 31 -0.43 -6.53 -19.76
C PRO A 31 0.25 -7.90 -19.76
N GLN A 32 1.57 -7.95 -19.92
CA GLN A 32 2.34 -9.20 -19.96
C GLN A 32 2.39 -9.88 -18.59
N ALA A 33 2.61 -9.10 -17.52
CA ALA A 33 2.61 -9.59 -16.15
C ALA A 33 1.21 -9.58 -15.52
N ASN A 34 0.21 -9.03 -16.21
CA ASN A 34 -1.17 -8.87 -15.75
C ASN A 34 -1.28 -8.10 -14.42
N VAL A 35 -0.65 -6.92 -14.35
CA VAL A 35 -0.60 -6.08 -13.16
C VAL A 35 -0.68 -4.59 -13.50
N VAL A 36 -0.99 -3.79 -12.49
CA VAL A 36 -0.78 -2.33 -12.47
C VAL A 36 0.35 -2.03 -11.49
N GLU A 37 1.32 -1.24 -11.94
CA GLU A 37 2.49 -0.84 -11.16
C GLU A 37 2.41 0.67 -10.89
N PHE A 38 2.79 1.10 -9.69
CA PHE A 38 2.93 2.53 -9.37
C PHE A 38 3.87 2.77 -8.21
N THR A 39 4.42 3.97 -8.13
CA THR A 39 5.17 4.45 -6.97
C THR A 39 4.28 5.38 -6.15
N TRP A 40 4.20 5.17 -4.84
CA TRP A 40 3.48 6.05 -3.92
C TRP A 40 4.26 6.19 -2.60
N HIS A 41 4.47 7.43 -2.15
CA HIS A 41 5.38 7.78 -1.03
C HIS A 41 6.73 7.02 -1.05
N ALA A 42 7.41 7.07 -2.21
CA ALA A 42 8.69 6.40 -2.46
C ALA A 42 8.69 4.85 -2.35
N ARG A 43 7.52 4.21 -2.29
CA ARG A 43 7.36 2.74 -2.33
C ARG A 43 6.80 2.32 -3.69
N HIS A 44 7.31 1.23 -4.25
CA HIS A 44 6.82 0.68 -5.51
C HIS A 44 5.82 -0.44 -5.24
N PHE A 45 4.58 -0.27 -5.71
CA PHE A 45 3.51 -1.24 -5.57
C PHE A 45 3.18 -1.92 -6.88
N VAL A 46 2.81 -3.19 -6.77
CA VAL A 46 2.33 -4.03 -7.85
C VAL A 46 0.97 -4.58 -7.44
N VAL A 47 -0.05 -4.31 -8.25
CA VAL A 47 -1.44 -4.68 -7.97
C VAL A 47 -1.96 -5.59 -9.06
N ARG A 48 -2.52 -6.73 -8.65
CA ARG A 48 -3.21 -7.65 -9.56
C ARG A 48 -4.69 -7.28 -9.70
N PRO A 49 -5.37 -7.71 -10.78
CA PRO A 49 -6.83 -7.61 -10.91
C PRO A 49 -7.62 -8.23 -9.74
N THR A 50 -7.04 -9.23 -9.05
CA THR A 50 -7.61 -9.83 -7.83
C THR A 50 -7.54 -8.91 -6.60
N LEU A 51 -7.00 -7.70 -6.75
CA LEU A 51 -6.68 -6.76 -5.67
C LEU A 51 -5.66 -7.29 -4.66
N ASP A 52 -4.82 -8.23 -5.08
CA ASP A 52 -3.62 -8.58 -4.33
C ASP A 52 -2.56 -7.52 -4.58
N VAL A 53 -1.99 -6.99 -3.50
CA VAL A 53 -1.01 -5.89 -3.55
C VAL A 53 0.30 -6.36 -2.97
N PHE A 54 1.37 -6.04 -3.68
CA PHE A 54 2.75 -6.34 -3.29
C PHE A 54 3.59 -5.07 -3.34
N GLU A 55 4.63 -5.02 -2.51
CA GLU A 55 5.67 -3.99 -2.60
C GLU A 55 6.90 -4.58 -3.31
N LEU A 56 7.37 -3.94 -4.39
CA LEU A 56 8.56 -4.33 -5.12
C LEU A 56 9.78 -3.61 -4.53
N LYS A 57 10.72 -4.36 -3.95
CA LYS A 57 12.01 -3.86 -3.47
C LYS A 57 13.15 -4.51 -4.27
N GLY A 58 13.78 -3.73 -5.14
CA GLY A 58 14.73 -4.26 -6.12
C GLY A 58 14.03 -5.22 -7.08
N GLN A 59 14.39 -6.52 -7.01
CA GLN A 59 13.75 -7.58 -7.80
C GLN A 59 12.82 -8.48 -6.99
N THR A 60 12.57 -8.15 -5.71
CA THR A 60 11.78 -9.00 -4.80
C THR A 60 10.41 -8.40 -4.55
N LEU A 61 9.36 -9.20 -4.74
CA LEU A 61 7.99 -8.88 -4.33
C LEU A 61 7.78 -9.29 -2.87
N LEU A 62 7.28 -8.35 -2.07
CA LEU A 62 7.08 -8.52 -0.63
C LEU A 62 5.64 -8.18 -0.26
N ILE A 63 5.09 -8.93 0.71
CA ILE A 63 3.88 -8.51 1.43
C ILE A 63 4.36 -7.76 2.67
N THR A 64 4.18 -6.44 2.65
CA THR A 64 4.50 -5.52 3.74
C THR A 64 3.23 -4.95 4.36
N GLY A 65 3.35 -4.32 5.54
CA GLY A 65 2.22 -3.58 6.13
C GLY A 65 1.61 -2.56 5.17
N ALA A 66 2.44 -1.83 4.41
CA ALA A 66 1.99 -0.87 3.41
C ALA A 66 1.18 -1.54 2.28
N SER A 67 1.66 -2.67 1.77
CA SER A 67 0.93 -3.43 0.73
C SER A 67 -0.42 -3.95 1.25
N MET A 68 -0.48 -4.44 2.50
CA MET A 68 -1.72 -4.89 3.11
C MET A 68 -2.73 -3.75 3.31
N LEU A 69 -2.26 -2.55 3.60
CA LEU A 69 -3.12 -1.37 3.76
C LEU A 69 -3.69 -0.89 2.45
N ILE A 70 -2.87 -0.83 1.39
CA ILE A 70 -3.35 -0.51 0.05
C ILE A 70 -4.34 -1.57 -0.40
N GLN A 71 -4.04 -2.85 -0.16
CA GLN A 71 -4.97 -3.95 -0.44
C GLN A 71 -6.30 -3.78 0.29
N ALA A 72 -6.26 -3.45 1.59
CA ALA A 72 -7.46 -3.18 2.36
C ALA A 72 -8.23 -1.99 1.77
N ALA A 73 -7.54 -0.88 1.47
CA ALA A 73 -8.11 0.33 0.89
C ALA A 73 -8.83 0.04 -0.44
N LEU A 74 -8.18 -0.70 -1.35
CA LEU A 74 -8.73 -1.08 -2.64
C LEU A 74 -9.92 -2.03 -2.52
N ARG A 75 -9.98 -2.85 -1.46
CA ARG A 75 -11.10 -3.78 -1.20
C ARG A 75 -12.29 -3.10 -0.51
N THR A 76 -12.07 -2.05 0.28
CA THR A 76 -13.15 -1.25 0.84
C THR A 76 -13.83 -0.39 -0.24
N LYS A 77 -15.16 -0.48 -0.33
CA LYS A 77 -15.96 0.37 -1.22
C LYS A 77 -16.06 1.84 -0.74
N ASP A 78 -15.82 2.07 0.55
CA ASP A 78 -15.86 3.40 1.15
C ASP A 78 -14.48 4.07 1.17
N LYS A 79 -14.47 5.37 0.86
CA LYS A 79 -13.31 6.26 0.94
C LYS A 79 -12.87 6.45 2.40
N ASN A 80 -12.24 5.45 3.01
CA ASN A 80 -11.66 5.59 4.34
C ASN A 80 -10.23 6.17 4.28
N THR A 81 -10.07 7.16 3.42
CA THR A 81 -8.81 7.81 3.01
C THR A 81 -7.98 8.26 4.22
N LYS A 82 -8.61 8.84 5.23
CA LYS A 82 -7.95 9.31 6.46
C LYS A 82 -7.33 8.20 7.29
N VAL A 83 -7.96 7.02 7.33
CA VAL A 83 -7.44 5.87 8.09
C VAL A 83 -6.21 5.31 7.36
N VAL A 84 -6.26 5.20 6.04
CA VAL A 84 -5.14 4.70 5.24
C VAL A 84 -3.92 5.62 5.34
N GLU A 85 -4.11 6.95 5.22
CA GLU A 85 -3.05 7.95 5.43
C GLU A 85 -2.43 7.82 6.83
N ALA A 86 -3.25 7.83 7.88
CA ALA A 86 -2.76 7.76 9.25
C ALA A 86 -1.98 6.48 9.56
N VAL A 87 -2.38 5.34 8.99
CA VAL A 87 -1.61 4.10 9.17
C VAL A 87 -0.30 4.14 8.40
N ILE A 88 -0.28 4.68 7.18
CA ILE A 88 0.96 4.78 6.41
C ILE A 88 1.96 5.71 7.07
N GLU A 89 1.52 6.87 7.55
CA GLU A 89 2.35 7.77 8.36
C GLU A 89 2.89 7.07 9.60
N THR A 90 2.05 6.27 10.28
CA THR A 90 2.49 5.45 11.41
C THR A 90 3.56 4.45 11.00
N LEU A 91 3.41 3.78 9.85
CA LEU A 91 4.39 2.84 9.33
C LEU A 91 5.71 3.52 8.95
N HIS A 92 5.68 4.73 8.39
CA HIS A 92 6.90 5.50 8.11
C HIS A 92 7.61 5.91 9.39
N ALA A 93 6.89 6.50 10.35
CA ALA A 93 7.45 6.85 11.65
C ALA A 93 8.06 5.62 12.36
N ALA A 94 7.44 4.47 12.16
CA ALA A 94 7.90 3.21 12.70
C ALA A 94 9.17 2.69 11.99
N GLU A 95 9.21 2.72 10.66
CA GLU A 95 10.42 2.37 9.88
C GLU A 95 11.60 3.30 10.17
N ASP A 96 11.36 4.61 10.31
CA ASP A 96 12.39 5.60 10.65
C ASP A 96 12.98 5.32 12.05
N ASN A 97 12.12 4.99 13.02
CA ASN A 97 12.57 4.60 14.36
C ASN A 97 13.41 3.30 14.34
N MET A 98 13.02 2.31 13.53
CA MET A 98 13.78 1.07 13.36
C MET A 98 15.15 1.28 12.69
N ARG A 99 15.24 2.18 11.70
CA ARG A 99 16.54 2.55 11.10
C ARG A 99 17.48 3.19 12.12
N ALA A 100 16.92 3.97 13.05
CA ALA A 100 17.67 4.58 14.14
C ALA A 100 18.03 3.59 15.26
N ASN A 101 17.27 2.50 15.44
CA ASN A 101 17.44 1.50 16.50
C ASN A 101 17.19 0.06 16.00
N GLN A 102 18.15 -0.49 15.25
CA GLN A 102 18.02 -1.80 14.57
C GLN A 102 17.67 -2.97 15.52
N ASP A 103 18.06 -2.93 16.79
CA ASP A 103 17.85 -4.02 17.75
C ASP A 103 16.43 -4.10 18.36
N ARG A 104 15.50 -3.19 18.01
CA ARG A 104 14.18 -3.07 18.67
C ARG A 104 12.96 -3.40 17.79
N GLY A 105 13.12 -4.22 16.75
CA GLY A 105 12.04 -4.56 15.80
C GLY A 105 10.74 -5.09 16.44
N LEU A 106 10.82 -5.79 17.57
CA LEU A 106 9.66 -6.31 18.30
C LEU A 106 8.81 -5.20 18.96
N ALA A 107 9.44 -4.14 19.47
CA ALA A 107 8.73 -2.99 20.04
C ALA A 107 7.96 -2.22 18.95
N LEU A 108 8.45 -2.25 17.72
CA LEU A 108 7.81 -1.61 16.59
C LEU A 108 6.48 -2.26 16.20
N LEU A 109 6.47 -3.59 16.13
CA LEU A 109 5.26 -4.35 15.84
C LEU A 109 4.18 -4.12 16.90
N VAL A 110 4.58 -3.94 18.16
CA VAL A 110 3.67 -3.59 19.26
C VAL A 110 3.08 -2.19 19.07
N GLU A 111 3.88 -1.21 18.65
CA GLU A 111 3.40 0.17 18.51
C GLU A 111 2.52 0.36 17.28
N ILE A 112 2.86 -0.29 16.16
CA ILE A 112 1.99 -0.37 14.98
C ILE A 112 0.66 -1.02 15.36
N LYS A 113 0.67 -2.13 16.11
CA LYS A 113 -0.54 -2.80 16.58
C LYS A 113 -1.41 -1.89 17.46
N LYS A 114 -0.81 -1.10 18.35
CA LYS A 114 -1.54 -0.13 19.19
C LYS A 114 -2.19 0.98 18.36
N SER A 115 -1.45 1.58 17.43
CA SER A 115 -1.97 2.64 16.57
C SER A 115 -3.10 2.16 15.67
N LEU A 116 -2.96 0.95 15.11
CA LEU A 116 -4.01 0.28 14.35
C LEU A 116 -5.28 0.02 15.19
N SER A 117 -5.12 -0.41 16.44
CA SER A 117 -6.24 -0.68 17.34
C SER A 117 -7.00 0.62 17.67
N LYS A 118 -6.28 1.70 17.98
CA LYS A 118 -6.87 3.04 18.22
C LYS A 118 -7.64 3.56 17.01
N LEU A 119 -7.10 3.41 15.80
CA LEU A 119 -7.76 3.82 14.56
C LEU A 119 -9.01 2.98 14.25
N ALA A 120 -9.02 1.72 14.68
CA ALA A 120 -10.18 0.83 14.56
C ALA A 120 -11.23 1.04 15.67
N GLY A 121 -11.03 1.98 16.59
CA GLY A 121 -11.93 2.25 17.71
C GLY A 121 -11.94 1.15 18.79
N LYS A 122 -10.83 0.42 18.94
CA LYS A 122 -10.65 -0.66 19.94
C LYS A 122 -9.55 -0.34 20.94
#